data_AF-A0A8J6CJI4-F1
#
_entry.id   AF-A0A8J6CJI4-F1
#
_cell.length_a   1.000
_cell.length_b   1.000
_cell.length_c   1.000
_cell.angle_alpha   90.00
_cell.angle_beta   90.00
_cell.angle_gamma   90.00
#
_symmetry.space_group_name_H-M   'P 1'
#
loop_
_entity.id
_entity.type
_entity.pdbx_description
1 polymer ?
#
loop_
_entity_poly.entity_id
_entity_poly.type
_entity_poly.pdbx_seq_one_letter_code
_entity_poly.pdbx_strand_id
1 'polypeptide(L)'
;MRAHAAHSGVQMQACRALINVCAGTDAAGLARAAEAGALEAVVAAMRAHAAHSGVQEQACCTLTDICAGADAAGIAWAQRAAEAGALEAVVAAMRAHAAHSGVQEQACLALINVCAGTNAAGLARKQRAAEAGALEAVVAAMRAHAAHSGVQEQACHALRNVCYGTDAAGLARKQLAAEAGALEAVVAAMRAHAAHSGVQEQACHALRNVCAGTDAAGLARKQRAAEAGALDAMVAAMRAHAAHSGVQELACRALINVCAGTDAAGIAWAQRAAEAGALEAVVAAMRAHAVHSGVQVSACRALTHICAGTDAAGIAWTQRAAEAGALEAVVAAMRAHAAHSGVQMQACWALVNVCYGTDAAGLARKKRAAEAGALEAVVAAMRAHAAHSGV
;
A
#
# COMPACT_ATOMS: atom_id res chain seq x y z
N MET A 1 -5.53 0.39 37.93
CA MET A 1 -5.56 1.63 37.10
C MET A 1 -6.54 2.67 37.62
N ARG A 2 -7.83 2.38 37.83
CA ARG A 2 -8.83 3.42 38.26
C ARG A 2 -8.52 4.13 39.59
N ALA A 3 -8.12 3.40 40.62
CA ALA A 3 -7.81 3.97 41.94
C ALA A 3 -6.55 4.88 41.97
N HIS A 4 -5.67 4.77 40.96
CA HIS A 4 -4.43 5.54 40.84
C HIS A 4 -4.38 6.32 39.53
N ALA A 5 -5.54 6.78 39.03
CA ALA A 5 -5.66 7.45 37.74
C ALA A 5 -4.80 8.73 37.60
N ALA A 6 -4.38 9.33 38.71
CA ALA A 6 -3.53 10.52 38.73
C ALA A 6 -2.01 10.21 38.78
N HIS A 7 -1.60 8.95 38.95
CA HIS A 7 -0.19 8.59 39.11
C HIS A 7 0.40 8.04 37.81
N SER A 8 1.14 8.88 37.06
CA SER A 8 1.69 8.55 35.74
C SER A 8 2.57 7.29 35.74
N GLY A 9 3.45 7.15 36.74
CA GLY A 9 4.31 5.96 36.89
C GLY A 9 3.52 4.66 37.02
N VAL A 10 2.43 4.66 37.81
CA VAL A 10 1.56 3.49 37.99
C VAL A 10 0.81 3.20 36.69
N GLN A 11 0.29 4.20 35.98
CA GLN A 11 -0.39 3.96 34.71
C GLN A 11 0.56 3.43 33.63
N MET A 12 1.77 3.97 33.53
CA MET A 12 2.79 3.50 32.59
C MET A 12 3.16 2.04 32.85
N GLN A 13 3.45 1.68 34.11
CA GLN A 13 3.77 0.29 34.46
C GLN A 13 2.56 -0.64 34.32
N ALA A 14 1.33 -0.13 34.54
CA ALA A 14 0.13 -0.89 34.30
C ALA A 14 -0.09 -1.19 32.81
N CYS A 15 0.15 -0.24 31.90
CA CYS A 15 0.14 -0.51 30.45
C CYS A 15 1.18 -1.57 30.08
N ARG A 16 2.41 -1.47 30.62
CA ARG A 16 3.45 -2.49 30.43
C ARG A 16 3.06 -3.87 30.95
N ALA A 17 2.44 -3.92 32.13
CA ALA A 17 1.95 -5.17 32.69
C ALA A 17 0.84 -5.77 31.81
N LEU A 18 -0.08 -4.95 31.30
CA LEU A 18 -1.12 -5.39 30.37
C LEU A 18 -0.53 -5.94 29.07
N ILE A 19 0.50 -5.29 28.50
CA ILE A 19 1.23 -5.82 27.33
C ILE A 19 1.76 -7.22 27.64
N ASN A 20 2.53 -7.39 28.72
CA ASN A 20 3.13 -8.67 29.06
C ASN A 20 2.10 -9.76 29.37
N VAL A 21 0.97 -9.40 29.98
CA VAL A 21 -0.08 -10.36 30.31
C VAL A 21 -0.90 -10.74 29.08
N CYS A 22 -1.11 -9.82 28.12
CA CYS A 22 -1.84 -10.11 26.89
C CYS A 22 -0.95 -10.76 25.80
N ALA A 23 0.36 -10.53 25.84
CA ALA A 23 1.31 -11.09 24.90
C ALA A 23 1.39 -12.62 25.04
N GLY A 24 0.99 -13.35 24.00
CA GLY A 24 1.03 -14.81 23.98
C GLY A 24 -0.07 -15.51 24.77
N THR A 25 -1.06 -14.77 25.31
CA THR A 25 -2.25 -15.41 25.88
C THR A 25 -3.16 -16.00 24.83
N ASP A 26 -3.79 -17.12 25.17
CA ASP A 26 -4.86 -17.70 24.39
C ASP A 26 -6.13 -16.83 24.38
N ALA A 27 -7.11 -17.21 23.58
CA ALA A 27 -8.39 -16.50 23.46
C ALA A 27 -9.09 -16.30 24.81
N ALA A 28 -8.88 -17.19 25.80
CA ALA A 28 -9.48 -17.09 27.12
C ALA A 28 -8.77 -16.04 28.02
N GLY A 29 -7.44 -15.92 27.93
CA GLY A 29 -6.68 -14.84 28.56
C GLY A 29 -7.11 -13.47 28.04
N LEU A 30 -7.27 -13.36 26.72
CA LEU A 30 -7.79 -12.15 26.08
C LEU A 30 -9.25 -11.88 26.51
N ALA A 31 -10.13 -12.88 26.55
CA ALA A 31 -11.51 -12.69 27.02
C ALA A 31 -11.58 -12.11 28.45
N ARG A 32 -10.73 -12.59 29.37
CA ARG A 32 -10.65 -12.05 30.74
C ARG A 32 -10.16 -10.59 30.77
N ALA A 33 -9.20 -10.23 29.92
CA ALA A 33 -8.77 -8.83 29.79
C ALA A 33 -9.90 -7.93 29.27
N ALA A 34 -10.76 -8.45 28.38
CA ALA A 34 -11.92 -7.74 27.86
C ALA A 34 -12.99 -7.53 28.94
N GLU A 35 -13.30 -8.57 29.71
CA GLU A 35 -14.22 -8.51 30.85
C GLU A 35 -13.73 -7.53 31.93
N ALA A 36 -12.42 -7.47 32.16
CA ALA A 36 -11.79 -6.51 33.07
C ALA A 36 -11.80 -5.06 32.56
N GLY A 37 -12.25 -4.80 31.32
CA GLY A 37 -12.31 -3.46 30.72
C GLY A 37 -10.92 -2.86 30.46
N ALA A 38 -9.98 -3.69 30.00
CA ALA A 38 -8.59 -3.28 29.79
C ALA A 38 -8.46 -2.12 28.78
N LEU A 39 -9.19 -2.16 27.66
CA LEU A 39 -9.13 -1.12 26.63
C LEU A 39 -9.68 0.22 27.14
N GLU A 40 -10.78 0.19 27.87
CA GLU A 40 -11.39 1.37 28.48
C GLU A 40 -10.43 1.99 29.52
N ALA A 41 -9.72 1.15 30.28
CA ALA A 41 -8.71 1.60 31.24
C ALA A 41 -7.48 2.22 30.54
N VAL A 42 -7.00 1.63 29.44
CA VAL A 42 -5.91 2.17 28.62
C VAL A 42 -6.29 3.53 28.04
N VAL A 43 -7.47 3.65 27.42
CA VAL A 43 -7.96 4.91 26.87
C VAL A 43 -8.16 5.98 27.96
N ALA A 44 -8.68 5.59 29.13
CA ALA A 44 -8.79 6.49 30.27
C ALA A 44 -7.42 6.98 30.76
N ALA A 45 -6.41 6.11 30.81
CA ALA A 45 -5.04 6.49 31.17
C ALA A 45 -4.42 7.45 30.13
N MET A 46 -4.65 7.22 28.84
CA MET A 46 -4.23 8.16 27.78
C MET A 46 -4.82 9.55 28.00
N ARG A 47 -6.12 9.63 28.33
CA ARG A 47 -6.80 10.91 28.58
C ARG A 47 -6.31 11.59 29.86
N ALA A 48 -6.13 10.84 30.95
CA ALA A 48 -5.69 11.40 32.24
C ALA A 48 -4.23 11.90 32.21
N HIS A 49 -3.40 11.30 31.36
CA HIS A 49 -1.98 11.62 31.24
C HIS A 49 -1.59 12.09 29.84
N ALA A 50 -2.42 12.92 29.21
CA ALA A 50 -2.20 13.43 27.87
C ALA A 50 -0.83 14.11 27.68
N ALA A 51 -0.29 14.75 28.73
CA ALA A 51 1.01 15.43 28.71
C ALA A 51 2.22 14.51 28.97
N HIS A 52 2.03 13.22 29.27
CA HIS A 52 3.14 12.33 29.63
C HIS A 52 3.47 11.35 28.49
N SER A 53 4.53 11.62 27.72
CA SER A 53 4.90 10.84 26.53
C SER A 53 5.04 9.34 26.81
N GLY A 54 5.69 8.96 27.91
CA GLY A 54 5.86 7.55 28.28
C GLY A 54 4.56 6.79 28.56
N VAL A 55 3.50 7.47 29.04
CA VAL A 55 2.19 6.82 29.19
C VAL A 55 1.53 6.66 27.82
N GLN A 56 1.63 7.69 26.97
CA GLN A 56 1.05 7.66 25.63
C GLN A 56 1.68 6.58 24.75
N GLU A 57 3.02 6.49 24.72
CA GLU A 57 3.75 5.49 23.95
C GLU A 57 3.34 4.08 24.37
N GLN A 58 3.37 3.79 25.68
CA GLN A 58 3.06 2.47 26.20
C GLN A 58 1.58 2.11 26.03
N ALA A 59 0.67 3.08 26.13
CA ALA A 59 -0.74 2.87 25.84
C ALA A 59 -1.00 2.56 24.35
N CYS A 60 -0.37 3.30 23.43
CA CYS A 60 -0.43 2.99 21.99
C CYS A 60 0.16 1.61 21.67
N CYS A 61 1.27 1.24 22.33
CA CYS A 61 1.86 -0.09 22.21
C CYS A 61 0.88 -1.18 22.71
N THR A 62 0.22 -0.96 23.86
CA THR A 62 -0.80 -1.89 24.39
C THR A 62 -1.97 -2.06 23.42
N LEU A 63 -2.45 -0.96 22.81
CA LEU A 63 -3.51 -1.03 21.80
C LEU A 63 -3.07 -1.80 20.56
N THR A 64 -1.81 -1.64 20.13
CA THR A 64 -1.21 -2.37 19.02
C THR A 64 -1.25 -3.87 19.28
N ASP A 65 -0.75 -4.32 20.42
CA ASP A 65 -0.62 -5.75 20.72
C ASP A 65 -1.99 -6.42 20.91
N ILE A 66 -2.92 -5.79 21.63
CA ILE A 66 -4.26 -6.36 21.87
C ILE A 66 -5.06 -6.46 20.56
N CYS A 67 -4.87 -5.52 19.62
CA CYS A 67 -5.63 -5.46 18.38
C CYS A 67 -4.93 -6.14 17.18
N ALA A 68 -3.82 -6.88 17.39
CA ALA A 68 -3.01 -7.43 16.30
C ALA A 68 -3.67 -8.59 15.53
N GLY A 69 -4.65 -9.28 16.11
CA GLY A 69 -5.29 -10.46 15.52
C GLY A 69 -6.18 -10.13 14.31
N ALA A 70 -6.08 -10.95 13.25
CA ALA A 70 -6.97 -10.89 12.09
C ALA A 70 -8.16 -11.88 12.17
N ASP A 71 -8.22 -12.68 13.23
CA ASP A 71 -9.33 -13.60 13.51
C ASP A 71 -10.56 -12.86 14.09
N ALA A 72 -11.62 -13.61 14.37
CA ALA A 72 -12.85 -13.04 14.92
C ALA A 72 -12.61 -12.31 16.25
N ALA A 73 -11.68 -12.81 17.08
CA ALA A 73 -11.34 -12.20 18.36
C ALA A 73 -10.62 -10.86 18.18
N GLY A 74 -9.60 -10.79 17.33
CA GLY A 74 -8.89 -9.55 17.04
C GLY A 74 -9.77 -8.47 16.41
N ILE A 75 -10.71 -8.87 15.53
CA ILE A 75 -11.70 -7.95 14.96
C ILE A 75 -12.63 -7.39 16.05
N ALA A 76 -13.10 -8.24 16.97
CA ALA A 76 -13.94 -7.81 18.09
C ALA A 76 -13.19 -6.85 19.04
N TRP A 77 -11.91 -7.10 19.28
CA TRP A 77 -11.06 -6.21 20.07
C TRP A 77 -10.89 -4.84 19.45
N ALA A 78 -10.56 -4.81 18.16
CA ALA A 78 -10.40 -3.55 17.44
C ALA A 78 -11.73 -2.77 17.38
N GLN A 79 -12.87 -3.46 17.31
CA GLN A 79 -14.21 -2.86 17.46
C GLN A 79 -14.41 -2.24 18.85
N ARG A 80 -14.10 -2.98 19.92
CA ARG A 80 -14.21 -2.48 21.29
C ARG A 80 -13.27 -1.31 21.58
N ALA A 81 -12.05 -1.34 21.03
CA ALA A 81 -11.10 -0.25 21.16
C ALA A 81 -11.63 1.04 20.51
N ALA A 82 -12.23 0.90 19.32
CA ALA A 82 -12.91 2.02 18.68
C ALA A 82 -14.07 2.53 19.56
N GLU A 83 -14.95 1.67 20.06
CA GLU A 83 -16.06 2.04 20.95
C GLU A 83 -15.61 2.78 22.23
N ALA A 84 -14.49 2.35 22.84
CA ALA A 84 -13.86 3.03 23.98
C ALA A 84 -13.29 4.43 23.64
N GLY A 85 -13.16 4.76 22.35
CA GLY A 85 -12.61 6.01 21.85
C GLY A 85 -11.09 6.02 21.76
N ALA A 86 -10.50 4.86 21.42
CA ALA A 86 -9.05 4.73 21.23
C ALA A 86 -8.55 5.54 20.03
N LEU A 87 -9.32 5.63 18.93
CA LEU A 87 -8.91 6.37 17.73
C LEU A 87 -8.69 7.85 18.04
N GLU A 88 -9.62 8.49 18.75
CA GLU A 88 -9.52 9.88 19.17
C GLU A 88 -8.38 10.09 20.17
N ALA A 89 -8.19 9.15 21.10
CA ALA A 89 -7.11 9.22 22.09
C ALA A 89 -5.73 9.08 21.43
N VAL A 90 -5.57 8.16 20.47
CA VAL A 90 -4.33 7.98 19.70
C VAL A 90 -4.01 9.23 18.89
N VAL A 91 -4.98 9.82 18.19
CA VAL A 91 -4.75 11.06 17.44
C VAL A 91 -4.42 12.23 18.37
N ALA A 92 -5.05 12.34 19.54
CA ALA A 92 -4.70 13.33 20.54
C ALA A 92 -3.26 13.15 21.05
N ALA A 93 -2.83 11.91 21.29
CA ALA A 93 -1.46 11.59 21.68
C ALA A 93 -0.44 12.00 20.61
N MET A 94 -0.73 11.71 19.33
CA MET A 94 0.13 12.13 18.21
C MET A 94 0.30 13.65 18.17
N ARG A 95 -0.79 14.41 18.39
CA ARG A 95 -0.75 15.88 18.39
C ARG A 95 0.00 16.44 19.61
N ALA A 96 -0.22 15.87 20.79
CA ALA A 96 0.42 16.33 22.04
C ALA A 96 1.93 16.03 22.08
N HIS A 97 2.37 14.97 21.40
CA HIS A 97 3.77 14.49 21.42
C HIS A 97 4.38 14.43 20.02
N ALA A 98 4.14 15.47 19.20
CA ALA A 98 4.58 15.56 17.81
C ALA A 98 6.10 15.39 17.61
N ALA A 99 6.91 15.69 18.64
CA ALA A 99 8.37 15.57 18.60
C ALA A 99 8.90 14.23 19.17
N HIS A 100 8.04 13.34 19.66
CA HIS A 100 8.45 12.08 20.29
C HIS A 100 8.24 10.90 19.34
N SER A 101 9.32 10.43 18.70
CA SER A 101 9.25 9.40 17.65
C SER A 101 8.58 8.11 18.13
N GLY A 102 8.87 7.68 19.37
CA GLY A 102 8.25 6.48 19.95
C GLY A 102 6.73 6.56 20.05
N VAL A 103 6.17 7.73 20.42
CA VAL A 103 4.71 7.91 20.46
C VAL A 103 4.15 7.89 19.04
N GLN A 104 4.81 8.55 18.08
CA GLN A 104 4.35 8.59 16.70
C GLN A 104 4.34 7.21 16.04
N GLU A 105 5.41 6.44 16.20
CA GLU A 105 5.53 5.09 15.65
C GLU A 105 4.45 4.16 16.23
N GLN A 106 4.32 4.11 17.56
CA GLN A 106 3.32 3.26 18.22
C GLN A 106 1.90 3.73 17.95
N ALA A 107 1.66 5.03 17.79
CA ALA A 107 0.35 5.56 17.41
C ALA A 107 -0.04 5.14 15.98
N CYS A 108 0.89 5.20 15.02
CA CYS A 108 0.65 4.70 13.67
C CYS A 108 0.33 3.19 13.67
N LEU A 109 1.07 2.39 14.45
CA LEU A 109 0.79 0.96 14.66
C LEU A 109 -0.59 0.71 15.28
N ALA A 110 -0.97 1.48 16.29
CA ALA A 110 -2.29 1.38 16.88
C ALA A 110 -3.39 1.68 15.85
N LEU A 111 -3.22 2.71 15.01
CA LEU A 111 -4.16 3.01 13.92
C LEU A 111 -4.25 1.85 12.90
N ILE A 112 -3.12 1.22 12.55
CA ILE A 112 -3.09 0.07 11.63
C ILE A 112 -3.98 -1.06 12.16
N ASN A 113 -3.81 -1.43 13.42
CA ASN A 113 -4.48 -2.59 14.03
C ASN A 113 -5.93 -2.27 14.41
N VAL A 114 -6.18 -1.11 15.03
CA VAL A 114 -7.56 -0.69 15.37
C VAL A 114 -8.40 -0.45 14.11
N CYS A 115 -7.83 -0.06 12.98
CA CYS A 115 -8.55 0.07 11.72
C CYS A 115 -8.50 -1.20 10.84
N ALA A 116 -8.08 -2.37 11.35
CA ALA A 116 -7.98 -3.59 10.55
C ALA A 116 -9.35 -4.11 10.08
N GLY A 117 -9.35 -4.78 8.93
CA GLY A 117 -10.55 -5.40 8.32
C GLY A 117 -11.12 -4.60 7.14
N THR A 118 -11.84 -5.33 6.27
CA THR A 118 -12.44 -4.81 5.02
C THR A 118 -13.97 -4.94 4.99
N ASN A 119 -14.57 -5.52 6.03
CA ASN A 119 -16.01 -5.58 6.23
C ASN A 119 -16.59 -4.22 6.69
N ALA A 120 -17.91 -4.11 6.78
CA ALA A 120 -18.59 -2.87 7.16
C ALA A 120 -18.07 -2.27 8.49
N ALA A 121 -17.82 -3.11 9.51
CA ALA A 121 -17.27 -2.66 10.79
C ALA A 121 -15.84 -2.11 10.66
N GLY A 122 -14.97 -2.77 9.89
CA GLY A 122 -13.63 -2.27 9.58
C GLY A 122 -13.66 -0.95 8.81
N LEU A 123 -14.57 -0.80 7.84
CA LEU A 123 -14.76 0.45 7.10
C LEU A 123 -15.27 1.58 8.01
N ALA A 124 -16.21 1.29 8.92
CA ALA A 124 -16.70 2.26 9.91
C ALA A 124 -15.57 2.73 10.86
N ARG A 125 -14.70 1.83 11.31
CA ARG A 125 -13.52 2.20 12.12
C ARG A 125 -12.53 3.09 11.38
N LYS A 126 -12.28 2.82 10.08
CA LYS A 126 -11.46 3.70 9.24
C LYS A 126 -12.09 5.08 9.05
N GLN A 127 -13.42 5.12 8.90
CA GLN A 127 -14.18 6.37 8.81
C GLN A 127 -14.06 7.19 10.09
N ARG A 128 -14.26 6.57 11.25
CA ARG A 128 -14.07 7.21 12.56
C ARG A 128 -12.63 7.72 12.78
N ALA A 129 -11.62 6.99 12.33
CA ALA A 129 -10.24 7.45 12.41
C ALA A 129 -10.01 8.72 11.56
N ALA A 130 -10.59 8.78 10.36
CA ALA A 130 -10.53 9.97 9.52
C ALA A 130 -11.26 11.16 10.17
N GLU A 131 -12.43 10.94 10.77
CA GLU A 131 -13.19 11.98 11.50
C GLU A 131 -12.43 12.50 12.74
N ALA A 132 -11.63 11.67 13.39
CA ALA A 132 -10.72 12.10 14.46
C ALA A 132 -9.54 12.95 13.95
N GLY A 133 -9.32 13.00 12.64
CA GLY A 133 -8.20 13.70 11.98
C GLY A 133 -6.90 12.90 12.01
N ALA A 134 -6.99 11.57 11.87
CA ALA A 134 -5.82 10.69 11.85
C ALA A 134 -4.94 10.90 10.60
N LEU A 135 -5.52 11.26 9.46
CA LEU A 135 -4.76 11.43 8.21
C LEU A 135 -3.80 12.62 8.33
N GLU A 136 -4.28 13.74 8.88
CA GLU A 136 -3.48 14.93 9.15
C GLU A 136 -2.39 14.65 10.20
N ALA A 137 -2.74 13.93 11.27
CA ALA A 137 -1.79 13.57 12.32
C ALA A 137 -0.67 12.64 11.80
N VAL A 138 -1.00 11.65 10.97
CA VAL A 138 -0.03 10.76 10.34
C VAL A 138 0.90 11.53 9.40
N VAL A 139 0.37 12.42 8.57
CA VAL A 139 1.21 13.24 7.69
C VAL A 139 2.10 14.20 8.48
N ALA A 140 1.60 14.78 9.57
CA ALA A 140 2.41 15.60 10.47
C ALA A 140 3.55 14.79 11.11
N ALA A 141 3.28 13.56 11.54
CA ALA A 141 4.29 12.64 12.08
C ALA A 141 5.39 12.33 11.05
N MET A 142 5.01 12.06 9.79
CA MET A 142 5.96 11.84 8.70
C MET A 142 6.88 13.05 8.50
N ARG A 143 6.34 14.27 8.56
CA ARG A 143 7.13 15.50 8.40
C ARG A 143 8.05 15.75 9.59
N ALA A 144 7.56 15.58 10.82
CA ALA A 144 8.32 15.79 12.05
C ALA A 144 9.47 14.78 12.22
N HIS A 145 9.31 13.56 11.71
CA HIS A 145 10.27 12.47 11.85
C HIS A 145 10.75 11.93 10.51
N ALA A 146 11.06 12.82 9.56
CA ALA A 146 11.50 12.46 8.21
C ALA A 146 12.71 11.50 8.20
N ALA A 147 13.60 11.59 9.19
CA ALA A 147 14.80 10.75 9.30
C ALA A 147 14.57 9.41 10.04
N HIS A 148 13.38 9.14 10.58
CA HIS A 148 13.12 7.94 11.37
C HIS A 148 12.35 6.89 10.54
N SER A 149 13.04 5.83 10.09
CA SER A 149 12.45 4.82 9.19
C SER A 149 11.22 4.13 9.78
N GLY A 150 11.23 3.79 11.09
CA GLY A 150 10.10 3.19 11.79
C GLY A 150 8.81 4.02 11.68
N VAL A 151 8.87 5.31 12.04
CA VAL A 151 7.74 6.24 11.86
C VAL A 151 7.30 6.32 10.40
N GLN A 152 8.22 6.42 9.44
CA GLN A 152 7.86 6.51 8.01
C GLN A 152 7.14 5.25 7.51
N GLU A 153 7.64 4.07 7.86
CA GLU A 153 7.05 2.80 7.47
C GLU A 153 5.63 2.65 8.02
N GLN A 154 5.47 2.87 9.32
CA GLN A 154 4.17 2.71 9.98
C GLN A 154 3.18 3.81 9.58
N ALA A 155 3.66 5.02 9.31
CA ALA A 155 2.82 6.09 8.77
C ALA A 155 2.30 5.75 7.37
N CYS A 156 3.16 5.28 6.46
CA CYS A 156 2.74 4.81 5.14
C CYS A 156 1.73 3.65 5.24
N HIS A 157 1.93 2.73 6.18
CA HIS A 157 0.98 1.63 6.43
C HIS A 157 -0.35 2.15 7.01
N ALA A 158 -0.33 3.08 7.97
CA ALA A 158 -1.54 3.70 8.48
C ALA A 158 -2.33 4.40 7.34
N LEU A 159 -1.66 5.17 6.48
CA LEU A 159 -2.27 5.79 5.29
C LEU A 159 -2.91 4.75 4.36
N ARG A 160 -2.18 3.67 4.01
CA ARG A 160 -2.70 2.63 3.12
C ARG A 160 -3.97 1.97 3.71
N ASN A 161 -4.01 1.79 5.02
CA ASN A 161 -5.12 1.11 5.72
C ASN A 161 -6.31 2.04 5.91
N VAL A 162 -6.10 3.26 6.39
CA VAL A 162 -7.17 4.25 6.64
C VAL A 162 -7.77 4.74 5.33
N CYS A 163 -7.05 4.74 4.21
CA CYS A 163 -7.60 5.09 2.89
C CYS A 163 -8.24 3.91 2.12
N TYR A 164 -8.35 2.72 2.73
CA TYR A 164 -8.96 1.56 2.06
C TYR A 164 -10.49 1.70 1.95
N GLY A 165 -11.03 1.47 0.75
CA GLY A 165 -12.46 1.50 0.44
C GLY A 165 -12.72 1.99 -0.98
N THR A 166 -13.80 1.55 -1.60
CA THR A 166 -14.23 1.97 -2.95
C THR A 166 -15.60 2.64 -2.95
N ASP A 167 -16.25 2.70 -1.79
CA ASP A 167 -17.47 3.45 -1.56
C ASP A 167 -17.20 4.96 -1.44
N ALA A 168 -18.26 5.76 -1.37
CA ALA A 168 -18.16 7.21 -1.27
C ALA A 168 -17.32 7.65 -0.05
N ALA A 169 -17.50 6.99 1.10
CA ALA A 169 -16.71 7.26 2.31
C ALA A 169 -15.21 6.93 2.11
N GLY A 170 -14.89 5.82 1.44
CA GLY A 170 -13.51 5.49 1.07
C GLY A 170 -12.88 6.49 0.11
N LEU A 171 -13.64 7.00 -0.87
CA LEU A 171 -13.16 8.05 -1.77
C LEU A 171 -12.93 9.37 -1.03
N ALA A 172 -13.84 9.76 -0.13
CA ALA A 172 -13.69 10.95 0.72
C ALA A 172 -12.44 10.85 1.61
N ARG A 173 -12.18 9.71 2.25
CA ARG A 173 -10.95 9.48 3.04
C ARG A 173 -9.66 9.64 2.22
N LYS A 174 -9.65 9.17 0.97
CA LYS A 174 -8.48 9.36 0.09
C LYS A 174 -8.29 10.83 -0.30
N GLN A 175 -9.39 11.56 -0.47
CA GLN A 175 -9.37 12.99 -0.76
C GLN A 175 -8.82 13.79 0.44
N LEU A 176 -9.29 13.50 1.65
CA LEU A 176 -8.75 14.07 2.89
C LEU A 176 -7.25 13.81 3.05
N ALA A 177 -6.79 12.58 2.76
CA ALA A 177 -5.37 12.26 2.83
C ALA A 177 -4.54 13.08 1.82
N ALA A 178 -5.05 13.26 0.60
CA ALA A 178 -4.41 14.10 -0.39
C ALA A 178 -4.36 15.57 0.07
N GLU A 179 -5.45 16.11 0.59
CA GLU A 179 -5.52 17.48 1.14
C GLU A 179 -4.53 17.71 2.28
N ALA A 180 -4.37 16.73 3.18
CA ALA A 180 -3.35 16.76 4.22
C ALA A 180 -1.89 16.76 3.68
N GLY A 181 -1.70 16.43 2.41
CA GLY A 181 -0.41 16.33 1.73
C GLY A 181 0.30 14.99 1.95
N ALA A 182 -0.48 13.90 2.01
CA ALA A 182 0.04 12.55 2.14
C ALA A 182 0.88 12.12 0.92
N LEU A 183 0.52 12.55 -0.30
CA LEU A 183 1.24 12.16 -1.51
C LEU A 183 2.68 12.69 -1.49
N GLU A 184 2.87 13.96 -1.14
CA GLU A 184 4.20 14.56 -1.02
C GLU A 184 5.00 13.95 0.13
N ALA A 185 4.35 13.72 1.28
CA ALA A 185 5.00 13.12 2.44
C ALA A 185 5.48 11.68 2.15
N VAL A 186 4.67 10.87 1.47
CA VAL A 186 5.05 9.50 1.07
C VAL A 186 6.21 9.52 0.09
N VAL A 187 6.20 10.40 -0.91
CA VAL A 187 7.34 10.50 -1.86
C VAL A 187 8.61 10.99 -1.14
N ALA A 188 8.50 11.93 -0.21
CA ALA A 188 9.63 12.36 0.61
C ALA A 188 10.20 11.20 1.45
N ALA A 189 9.33 10.37 2.05
CA ALA A 189 9.73 9.18 2.80
C ALA A 189 10.49 8.18 1.92
N MET A 190 9.99 7.92 0.70
CA MET A 190 10.67 7.05 -0.27
C MET A 190 12.07 7.54 -0.60
N ARG A 191 12.25 8.85 -0.78
CA ARG A 191 13.56 9.46 -1.09
C ARG A 191 14.50 9.39 0.12
N ALA A 192 14.01 9.73 1.32
CA ALA A 192 14.81 9.74 2.53
C ALA A 192 15.26 8.33 2.97
N HIS A 193 14.44 7.31 2.70
CA HIS A 193 14.69 5.93 3.11
C HIS A 193 14.79 4.97 1.92
N ALA A 194 15.52 5.39 0.87
CA ALA A 194 15.69 4.62 -0.36
C ALA A 194 16.22 3.19 -0.14
N ALA A 195 17.05 2.98 0.90
CA ALA A 195 17.63 1.68 1.24
C ALA A 195 16.74 0.82 2.16
N HIS A 196 15.61 1.32 2.65
CA HIS A 196 14.74 0.59 3.59
C HIS A 196 13.55 -0.04 2.87
N SER A 197 13.58 -1.35 2.63
CA SER A 197 12.55 -2.05 1.85
C SER A 197 11.15 -1.90 2.45
N GLY A 198 11.01 -1.95 3.78
CA GLY A 198 9.74 -1.73 4.48
C GLY A 198 9.08 -0.41 4.12
N VAL A 199 9.80 0.71 4.25
CA VAL A 199 9.30 2.04 3.84
C VAL A 199 8.91 2.06 2.36
N GLN A 200 9.74 1.51 1.47
CA GLN A 200 9.44 1.50 0.03
C GLN A 200 8.16 0.70 -0.29
N GLU A 201 8.01 -0.48 0.31
CA GLU A 201 6.83 -1.32 0.13
C GLU A 201 5.56 -0.61 0.61
N GLN A 202 5.59 -0.09 1.84
CA GLN A 202 4.44 0.60 2.42
C GLN A 202 4.08 1.88 1.66
N ALA A 203 5.08 2.63 1.21
CA ALA A 203 4.90 3.83 0.42
C ALA A 203 4.24 3.56 -0.94
N CYS A 204 4.71 2.55 -1.68
CA CYS A 204 4.08 2.12 -2.93
C CYS A 204 2.61 1.72 -2.70
N HIS A 205 2.31 1.00 -1.61
CA HIS A 205 0.94 0.62 -1.29
C HIS A 205 0.08 1.84 -0.91
N ALA A 206 0.61 2.78 -0.14
CA ALA A 206 -0.07 4.02 0.20
C ALA A 206 -0.41 4.82 -1.07
N LEU A 207 0.55 5.04 -1.97
CA LEU A 207 0.34 5.71 -3.26
C LEU A 207 -0.75 5.02 -4.08
N ARG A 208 -0.70 3.68 -4.18
CA ARG A 208 -1.73 2.89 -4.88
C ARG A 208 -3.14 3.18 -4.36
N ASN A 209 -3.32 3.19 -3.03
CA ASN A 209 -4.63 3.35 -2.40
C ASN A 209 -5.10 4.80 -2.42
N VAL A 210 -4.23 5.76 -2.09
CA VAL A 210 -4.56 7.19 -2.06
C VAL A 210 -4.84 7.72 -3.46
N CYS A 211 -4.21 7.20 -4.52
CA CYS A 211 -4.51 7.61 -5.91
C CYS A 211 -5.70 6.86 -6.54
N ALA A 212 -6.31 5.89 -5.85
CA ALA A 212 -7.40 5.10 -6.42
C ALA A 212 -8.69 5.92 -6.61
N GLY A 213 -9.28 5.83 -7.81
CA GLY A 213 -10.49 6.54 -8.22
C GLY A 213 -10.43 6.89 -9.71
N THR A 214 -11.58 6.95 -10.37
CA THR A 214 -11.71 7.35 -11.78
C THR A 214 -12.55 8.61 -11.98
N ASP A 215 -13.03 9.18 -10.88
CA ASP A 215 -13.70 10.48 -10.83
C ASP A 215 -12.69 11.63 -10.94
N ALA A 216 -13.19 12.86 -11.09
CA ALA A 216 -12.35 14.05 -11.19
C ALA A 216 -11.39 14.22 -9.99
N ALA A 217 -11.86 13.90 -8.78
CA ALA A 217 -11.04 13.91 -7.57
C ALA A 217 -9.92 12.84 -7.63
N GLY A 218 -10.23 11.64 -8.12
CA GLY A 218 -9.23 10.60 -8.38
C GLY A 218 -8.16 11.02 -9.38
N LEU A 219 -8.55 11.66 -10.49
CA LEU A 219 -7.61 12.20 -11.47
C LEU A 219 -6.74 13.31 -10.88
N ALA A 220 -7.32 14.23 -10.10
CA ALA A 220 -6.57 15.27 -9.41
C ALA A 220 -5.54 14.69 -8.41
N ARG A 221 -5.89 13.62 -7.69
CA ARG A 221 -4.95 12.91 -6.79
C ARG A 221 -3.79 12.26 -7.56
N LYS A 222 -4.05 11.68 -8.74
CA LYS A 222 -2.98 11.12 -9.59
C LYS A 222 -2.07 12.21 -10.15
N GLN A 223 -2.64 13.32 -10.62
CA GLN A 223 -1.88 14.49 -11.07
C GLN A 223 -0.92 14.96 -9.98
N ARG A 224 -1.45 15.16 -8.76
CA ARG A 224 -0.67 15.60 -7.60
C ARG A 224 0.44 14.61 -7.22
N ALA A 225 0.18 13.31 -7.28
CA ALA A 225 1.21 12.30 -7.06
C ALA A 225 2.31 12.34 -8.13
N ALA A 226 1.93 12.52 -9.40
CA ALA A 226 2.88 12.66 -10.50
C ALA A 226 3.74 13.93 -10.36
N GLU A 227 3.15 15.07 -9.94
CA GLU A 227 3.86 16.33 -9.67
C GLU A 227 4.79 16.23 -8.46
N ALA A 228 4.43 15.45 -7.44
CA ALA A 228 5.32 15.16 -6.31
C ALA A 228 6.54 14.30 -6.73
N GLY A 229 6.52 13.69 -7.92
CA GLY A 229 7.55 12.80 -8.44
C GLY A 229 7.41 11.35 -7.93
N ALA A 230 6.18 10.89 -7.73
CA ALA A 230 5.90 9.52 -7.30
C ALA A 230 6.38 8.48 -8.32
N LEU A 231 6.28 8.77 -9.62
CA LEU A 231 6.69 7.85 -10.69
C LEU A 231 8.19 7.56 -10.61
N ASP A 232 9.03 8.60 -10.50
CA ASP A 232 10.48 8.46 -10.33
C ASP A 232 10.83 7.72 -9.04
N ALA A 233 10.16 8.04 -7.94
CA ALA A 233 10.40 7.40 -6.65
C ALA A 233 10.07 5.89 -6.68
N MET A 234 8.96 5.50 -7.32
CA MET A 234 8.59 4.08 -7.47
C MET A 234 9.59 3.33 -8.36
N VAL A 235 10.04 3.92 -9.47
CA VAL A 235 11.06 3.29 -10.32
C VAL A 235 12.39 3.17 -9.59
N ALA A 236 12.81 4.18 -8.83
CA ALA A 236 14.01 4.11 -8.00
C ALA A 236 13.89 3.01 -6.92
N ALA A 237 12.73 2.88 -6.28
CA ALA A 237 12.46 1.81 -5.31
C ALA A 237 12.59 0.41 -5.94
N MET A 238 12.01 0.22 -7.13
CA MET A 238 12.13 -1.05 -7.87
C MET A 238 13.58 -1.38 -8.20
N ARG A 239 14.39 -0.38 -8.58
CA ARG A 239 15.82 -0.60 -8.87
C ARG A 239 16.63 -0.92 -7.60
N ALA A 240 16.39 -0.19 -6.51
CA ALA A 240 17.10 -0.37 -5.26
C ALA A 240 16.77 -1.70 -4.56
N HIS A 241 15.55 -2.21 -4.74
CA HIS A 241 15.05 -3.42 -4.06
C HIS A 241 14.66 -4.51 -5.06
N ALA A 242 15.50 -4.75 -6.07
CA ALA A 242 15.25 -5.71 -7.15
C ALA A 242 14.96 -7.15 -6.66
N ALA A 243 15.45 -7.53 -5.49
CA ALA A 243 15.24 -8.85 -4.88
C ALA A 243 14.06 -8.93 -3.90
N HIS A 244 13.37 -7.81 -3.63
CA HIS A 244 12.26 -7.77 -2.67
C HIS A 244 10.91 -7.82 -3.38
N SER A 245 10.27 -9.00 -3.40
CA SER A 245 9.04 -9.21 -4.18
C SER A 245 7.90 -8.26 -3.80
N GLY A 246 7.75 -7.94 -2.50
CA GLY A 246 6.74 -7.00 -2.02
C GLY A 246 6.86 -5.60 -2.63
N VAL A 247 8.09 -5.06 -2.72
CA VAL A 247 8.36 -3.75 -3.33
C VAL A 247 8.06 -3.81 -4.83
N GLN A 248 8.52 -4.87 -5.51
CA GLN A 248 8.29 -5.03 -6.95
C GLN A 248 6.79 -5.13 -7.28
N GLU A 249 6.05 -5.97 -6.56
CA GLU A 249 4.63 -6.15 -6.78
C GLU A 249 3.85 -4.84 -6.54
N LEU A 250 4.09 -4.19 -5.39
CA LEU A 250 3.33 -3.00 -5.02
C LEU A 250 3.71 -1.78 -5.85
N ALA A 251 4.97 -1.63 -6.27
CA ALA A 251 5.38 -0.59 -7.20
C ALA A 251 4.71 -0.75 -8.57
N CYS A 252 4.68 -1.96 -9.14
CA CYS A 252 3.94 -2.24 -10.37
C CYS A 252 2.45 -1.87 -10.25
N ARG A 253 1.80 -2.27 -9.14
CA ARG A 253 0.39 -1.93 -8.88
C ARG A 253 0.15 -0.43 -8.72
N ALA A 254 1.07 0.28 -8.07
CA ALA A 254 0.99 1.71 -7.87
C ALA A 254 1.21 2.48 -9.19
N LEU A 255 2.17 2.07 -10.02
CA LEU A 255 2.38 2.59 -11.38
C LEU A 255 1.11 2.49 -12.23
N ILE A 256 0.44 1.32 -12.23
CA ILE A 256 -0.84 1.14 -12.93
C ILE A 256 -1.87 2.18 -12.48
N ASN A 257 -2.03 2.38 -11.17
CA ASN A 257 -3.05 3.29 -10.65
C ASN A 257 -2.71 4.76 -10.91
N VAL A 258 -1.45 5.17 -10.75
CA VAL A 258 -1.03 6.56 -10.96
C VAL A 258 -1.07 6.93 -12.43
N CYS A 259 -0.70 6.02 -13.33
CA CYS A 259 -0.79 6.24 -14.77
C CYS A 259 -2.21 6.07 -15.35
N ALA A 260 -3.22 5.73 -14.54
CA ALA A 260 -4.57 5.48 -15.03
C ALA A 260 -5.33 6.77 -15.34
N GLY A 261 -5.50 7.04 -16.64
CA GLY A 261 -6.37 8.07 -17.21
C GLY A 261 -6.45 7.90 -18.73
N THR A 262 -7.56 8.33 -19.34
CA THR A 262 -7.75 8.26 -20.80
C THR A 262 -7.71 9.64 -21.46
N ASP A 263 -7.49 10.69 -20.67
CA ASP A 263 -7.34 12.06 -21.13
C ASP A 263 -5.85 12.42 -21.35
N ALA A 264 -5.59 13.65 -21.77
CA ALA A 264 -4.23 14.15 -22.00
C ALA A 264 -3.34 14.05 -20.74
N ALA A 265 -3.92 14.14 -19.54
CA ALA A 265 -3.18 14.01 -18.28
C ALA A 265 -2.72 12.55 -18.06
N GLY A 266 -3.60 11.57 -18.29
CA GLY A 266 -3.25 10.15 -18.27
C GLY A 266 -2.10 9.81 -19.21
N ILE A 267 -2.15 10.32 -20.44
CA ILE A 267 -1.07 10.16 -21.43
C ILE A 267 0.24 10.76 -20.91
N ALA A 268 0.19 11.97 -20.32
CA ALA A 268 1.36 12.61 -19.75
C ALA A 268 1.96 11.84 -18.55
N TRP A 269 1.14 11.18 -17.72
CA TRP A 269 1.63 10.34 -16.62
C TRP A 269 2.29 9.07 -17.13
N ALA A 270 1.71 8.41 -18.13
CA ALA A 270 2.33 7.27 -18.79
C ALA A 270 3.67 7.65 -19.44
N GLN A 271 3.73 8.84 -20.07
CA GLN A 271 4.97 9.39 -20.61
C GLN A 271 6.04 9.58 -19.54
N ARG A 272 5.71 10.25 -18.42
CA ARG A 272 6.64 10.45 -17.31
C ARG A 272 7.14 9.12 -16.73
N ALA A 273 6.27 8.12 -16.61
CA ALA A 273 6.65 6.80 -16.13
C ALA A 273 7.63 6.12 -17.10
N ALA A 274 7.38 6.21 -18.41
CA ALA A 274 8.29 5.69 -19.42
C ALA A 274 9.65 6.42 -19.40
N GLU A 275 9.65 7.75 -19.28
CA GLU A 275 10.86 8.57 -19.17
C GLU A 275 11.69 8.24 -17.91
N ALA A 276 11.04 8.01 -16.76
CA ALA A 276 11.68 7.52 -15.55
C ALA A 276 12.31 6.11 -15.69
N GLY A 277 11.93 5.38 -16.75
CA GLY A 277 12.40 4.02 -17.06
C GLY A 277 11.62 2.95 -16.31
N ALA A 278 10.30 3.13 -16.20
CA ALA A 278 9.39 2.14 -15.59
C ALA A 278 9.34 0.83 -16.39
N LEU A 279 9.41 0.88 -17.73
CA LEU A 279 9.37 -0.32 -18.57
C LEU A 279 10.55 -1.25 -18.27
N GLU A 280 11.76 -0.70 -18.19
CA GLU A 280 12.97 -1.45 -17.86
C GLU A 280 12.90 -2.01 -16.44
N ALA A 281 12.41 -1.23 -15.47
CA ALA A 281 12.25 -1.68 -14.09
C ALA A 281 11.21 -2.81 -13.97
N VAL A 282 10.07 -2.71 -14.67
CA VAL A 282 9.03 -3.74 -14.71
C VAL A 282 9.57 -5.04 -15.33
N VAL A 283 10.29 -4.96 -16.45
CA VAL A 283 10.90 -6.14 -17.07
C VAL A 283 11.98 -6.77 -16.18
N ALA A 284 12.80 -5.95 -15.50
CA ALA A 284 13.77 -6.45 -14.53
C ALA A 284 13.09 -7.17 -13.36
N ALA A 285 11.98 -6.63 -12.85
CA ALA A 285 11.17 -7.27 -11.80
C ALA A 285 10.63 -8.63 -12.23
N MET A 286 10.12 -8.74 -13.47
CA MET A 286 9.65 -10.02 -14.03
C MET A 286 10.77 -11.06 -14.08
N ARG A 287 11.99 -10.66 -14.45
CA ARG A 287 13.16 -11.56 -14.50
C ARG A 287 13.62 -11.98 -13.11
N ALA A 288 13.74 -11.04 -12.18
CA ALA A 288 14.20 -11.30 -10.81
C ALA A 288 13.22 -12.19 -10.02
N HIS A 289 11.92 -12.11 -10.33
CA HIS A 289 10.87 -12.83 -9.63
C HIS A 289 10.04 -13.74 -10.55
N ALA A 290 10.70 -14.48 -11.43
CA ALA A 290 10.08 -15.35 -12.44
C ALA A 290 9.03 -16.33 -11.85
N VAL A 291 9.26 -16.83 -10.63
CA VAL A 291 8.39 -17.81 -9.95
C VAL A 291 7.36 -17.19 -9.00
N HIS A 292 7.34 -15.85 -8.83
CA HIS A 292 6.38 -15.18 -7.95
C HIS A 292 5.18 -14.66 -8.75
N SER A 293 4.05 -15.38 -8.68
CA SER A 293 2.85 -15.06 -9.48
C SER A 293 2.35 -13.63 -9.27
N GLY A 294 2.35 -13.12 -8.03
CA GLY A 294 1.91 -11.75 -7.72
C GLY A 294 2.69 -10.65 -8.44
N VAL A 295 4.02 -10.81 -8.56
CA VAL A 295 4.88 -9.90 -9.32
C VAL A 295 4.59 -10.04 -10.81
N GLN A 296 4.49 -11.26 -11.34
CA GLN A 296 4.22 -11.50 -12.76
C GLN A 296 2.86 -10.91 -13.19
N VAL A 297 1.79 -11.13 -12.43
CA VAL A 297 0.46 -10.54 -12.70
C VAL A 297 0.55 -9.01 -12.74
N SER A 298 1.18 -8.43 -11.72
CA SER A 298 1.25 -6.97 -11.57
C SER A 298 2.13 -6.33 -12.64
N ALA A 299 3.25 -6.96 -12.99
CA ALA A 299 4.18 -6.50 -14.01
C ALA A 299 3.59 -6.60 -15.42
N CYS A 300 2.97 -7.73 -15.79
CA CYS A 300 2.27 -7.86 -17.07
C CYS A 300 1.18 -6.79 -17.21
N ARG A 301 0.40 -6.57 -16.15
CA ARG A 301 -0.65 -5.53 -16.14
C ARG A 301 -0.07 -4.12 -16.26
N ALA A 302 1.10 -3.85 -15.67
CA ALA A 302 1.79 -2.58 -15.83
C ALA A 302 2.25 -2.36 -17.28
N LEU A 303 2.82 -3.38 -17.93
CA LEU A 303 3.14 -3.34 -19.36
C LEU A 303 1.89 -3.08 -20.21
N THR A 304 0.79 -3.78 -19.95
CA THR A 304 -0.49 -3.54 -20.65
C THR A 304 -0.89 -2.07 -20.57
N HIS A 305 -0.84 -1.47 -19.37
CA HIS A 305 -1.34 -0.12 -19.15
C HIS A 305 -0.42 0.95 -19.76
N ILE A 306 0.89 0.83 -19.54
CA ILE A 306 1.87 1.80 -20.07
C ILE A 306 1.91 1.71 -21.61
N CYS A 307 1.73 0.53 -22.19
CA CYS A 307 1.78 0.32 -23.65
C CYS A 307 0.41 0.40 -24.35
N ALA A 308 -0.64 0.93 -23.72
CA ALA A 308 -2.00 0.90 -24.29
C ALA A 308 -2.24 1.89 -25.44
N GLY A 309 -1.42 2.94 -25.59
CA GLY A 309 -1.60 3.98 -26.60
C GLY A 309 -1.28 3.51 -28.02
N THR A 310 -2.08 3.95 -29.01
CA THR A 310 -1.87 3.65 -30.44
C THR A 310 -1.33 4.84 -31.23
N ASP A 311 -1.12 5.98 -30.58
CA ASP A 311 -0.48 7.16 -31.16
C ASP A 311 1.06 7.00 -31.21
N ALA A 312 1.76 8.02 -31.72
CA ALA A 312 3.21 7.97 -31.86
C ALA A 312 3.94 7.75 -30.52
N ALA A 313 3.43 8.30 -29.42
CA ALA A 313 4.00 8.13 -28.09
C ALA A 313 3.80 6.68 -27.59
N GLY A 314 2.58 6.14 -27.71
CA GLY A 314 2.29 4.76 -27.39
C GLY A 314 3.13 3.77 -28.20
N ILE A 315 3.29 4.01 -29.50
CA ILE A 315 4.17 3.20 -30.36
C ILE A 315 5.62 3.26 -29.86
N ALA A 316 6.14 4.44 -29.50
CA ALA A 316 7.49 4.58 -28.94
C ALA A 316 7.65 3.78 -27.63
N TRP A 317 6.63 3.76 -26.76
CA TRP A 317 6.67 2.98 -25.52
C TRP A 317 6.61 1.48 -25.76
N THR A 318 5.80 1.00 -26.71
CA THR A 318 5.80 -0.42 -27.10
C THR A 318 7.16 -0.85 -27.64
N GLN A 319 7.82 0.03 -28.41
CA GLN A 319 9.18 -0.19 -28.91
C GLN A 319 10.19 -0.28 -27.76
N ARG A 320 10.15 0.67 -26.84
CA ARG A 320 11.03 0.68 -25.66
C ARG A 320 10.81 -0.54 -24.76
N ALA A 321 9.56 -0.96 -24.56
CA ALA A 321 9.24 -2.18 -23.82
C ALA A 321 9.83 -3.43 -24.50
N ALA A 322 9.72 -3.52 -25.83
CA ALA A 322 10.34 -4.60 -26.59
C ALA A 322 11.87 -4.57 -26.46
N GLU A 323 12.51 -3.41 -26.58
CA GLU A 323 13.97 -3.23 -26.40
C GLU A 323 14.45 -3.65 -25.02
N ALA A 324 13.70 -3.33 -23.96
CA ALA A 324 13.95 -3.82 -22.60
C ALA A 324 13.84 -5.36 -22.46
N GLY A 325 13.20 -6.01 -23.44
CA GLY A 325 12.96 -7.45 -23.50
C GLY A 325 11.71 -7.89 -22.75
N ALA A 326 10.64 -7.09 -22.85
CA ALA A 326 9.33 -7.41 -22.30
C ALA A 326 8.72 -8.66 -22.94
N LEU A 327 8.90 -8.87 -24.25
CA LEU A 327 8.33 -10.01 -24.96
C LEU A 327 8.87 -11.34 -24.40
N GLU A 328 10.19 -11.45 -24.23
CA GLU A 328 10.82 -12.63 -23.65
C GLU A 328 10.41 -12.84 -22.18
N ALA A 329 10.33 -11.76 -21.40
CA ALA A 329 9.92 -11.83 -20.00
C ALA A 329 8.45 -12.28 -19.85
N VAL A 330 7.55 -11.77 -20.69
CA VAL A 330 6.12 -12.15 -20.69
C VAL A 330 5.95 -13.61 -21.08
N VAL A 331 6.66 -14.09 -22.11
CA VAL A 331 6.61 -15.50 -22.51
C VAL A 331 7.18 -16.41 -21.42
N ALA A 332 8.28 -16.02 -20.78
CA ALA A 332 8.84 -16.75 -19.65
C ALA A 332 7.85 -16.83 -18.47
N ALA A 333 7.14 -15.74 -18.17
CA ALA A 333 6.10 -15.70 -17.16
C ALA A 333 4.94 -16.67 -17.47
N MET A 334 4.48 -16.70 -18.74
CA MET A 334 3.45 -17.64 -19.17
C MET A 334 3.89 -19.09 -19.00
N ARG A 335 5.15 -19.42 -19.29
CA ARG A 335 5.69 -20.78 -19.13
C ARG A 335 5.82 -21.16 -17.65
N ALA A 336 6.37 -20.27 -16.82
CA ALA A 336 6.55 -20.51 -15.39
C ALA A 336 5.23 -20.64 -14.63
N HIS A 337 4.16 -20.00 -15.11
CA HIS A 337 2.85 -19.95 -14.46
C HIS A 337 1.71 -20.47 -15.35
N ALA A 338 1.93 -21.60 -16.05
CA ALA A 338 0.98 -22.16 -17.01
C ALA A 338 -0.44 -22.37 -16.42
N ALA A 339 -0.52 -22.82 -15.17
CA ALA A 339 -1.78 -23.08 -14.48
C ALA A 339 -2.43 -21.83 -13.85
N HIS A 340 -1.72 -20.70 -13.76
CA HIS A 340 -2.24 -19.50 -13.10
C HIS A 340 -2.98 -18.60 -14.09
N SER A 341 -4.31 -18.68 -14.11
CA SER A 341 -5.18 -17.93 -15.03
C SER A 341 -4.90 -16.42 -15.03
N GLY A 342 -4.67 -15.82 -13.86
CA GLY A 342 -4.34 -14.40 -13.74
C GLY A 342 -3.06 -13.98 -14.46
N VAL A 343 -2.01 -14.80 -14.44
CA VAL A 343 -0.75 -14.52 -15.16
C VAL A 343 -0.98 -14.68 -16.65
N GLN A 344 -1.63 -15.76 -17.07
CA GLN A 344 -1.93 -16.02 -18.48
C GLN A 344 -2.75 -14.89 -19.11
N MET A 345 -3.82 -14.46 -18.42
CA MET A 345 -4.68 -13.38 -18.88
C MET A 345 -3.88 -12.09 -19.07
N GLN A 346 -3.19 -11.60 -18.02
CA GLN A 346 -2.45 -10.34 -18.12
C GLN A 346 -1.27 -10.42 -19.10
N ALA A 347 -0.63 -11.57 -19.22
CA ALA A 347 0.44 -11.80 -20.19
C ALA A 347 -0.08 -11.70 -21.64
N CYS A 348 -1.23 -12.30 -21.95
CA CYS A 348 -1.86 -12.15 -23.26
C CYS A 348 -2.19 -10.69 -23.58
N TRP A 349 -2.76 -9.95 -22.61
CA TRP A 349 -3.00 -8.50 -22.76
C TRP A 349 -1.71 -7.72 -23.01
N ALA A 350 -0.63 -8.04 -22.30
CA ALA A 350 0.68 -7.42 -22.52
C ALA A 350 1.23 -7.72 -23.93
N LEU A 351 1.12 -8.96 -24.41
CA LEU A 351 1.53 -9.33 -25.78
C LEU A 351 0.73 -8.58 -26.83
N VAL A 352 -0.59 -8.44 -26.66
CA VAL A 352 -1.45 -7.67 -27.58
C VAL A 352 -0.96 -6.23 -27.72
N ASN A 353 -0.67 -5.57 -26.61
CA ASN A 353 -0.28 -4.16 -26.60
C ASN A 353 1.16 -3.97 -27.09
N VAL A 354 2.12 -4.74 -26.59
CA VAL A 354 3.54 -4.59 -26.99
C VAL A 354 3.77 -4.95 -28.46
N CYS A 355 3.00 -5.90 -29.01
CA CYS A 355 3.07 -6.26 -30.43
C CYS A 355 2.23 -5.35 -31.35
N TYR A 356 1.55 -4.32 -30.81
CA TYR A 356 0.73 -3.43 -31.61
C TYR A 356 1.58 -2.66 -32.64
N GLY A 357 0.98 -2.38 -33.80
CA GLY A 357 1.61 -1.68 -34.92
C GLY A 357 1.61 -2.51 -36.20
N THR A 358 1.51 -1.80 -37.34
CA THR A 358 1.56 -2.37 -38.70
C THR A 358 2.75 -1.85 -39.50
N ASP A 359 3.52 -0.93 -38.93
CA ASP A 359 4.77 -0.43 -39.48
C ASP A 359 5.91 -1.46 -39.34
N ALA A 360 7.07 -1.16 -39.93
CA ALA A 360 8.23 -2.04 -39.88
C ALA A 360 8.66 -2.38 -38.44
N ALA A 361 8.58 -1.41 -37.52
CA ALA A 361 8.88 -1.61 -36.11
C ALA A 361 7.87 -2.56 -35.44
N GLY A 362 6.57 -2.39 -35.67
CA GLY A 362 5.53 -3.28 -35.18
C GLY A 362 5.67 -4.71 -35.71
N LEU A 363 6.02 -4.87 -37.00
CA LEU A 363 6.32 -6.18 -37.58
C LEU A 363 7.57 -6.82 -36.94
N ALA A 364 8.61 -6.04 -36.67
CA ALA A 364 9.80 -6.52 -35.97
C ALA A 364 9.47 -6.99 -34.54
N ARG A 365 8.61 -6.25 -33.81
CA ARG A 365 8.13 -6.67 -32.47
C ARG A 365 7.35 -7.99 -32.52
N LYS A 366 6.44 -8.15 -33.50
CA LYS A 366 5.70 -9.41 -33.70
C LYS A 366 6.64 -10.59 -34.01
N LYS A 367 7.63 -10.37 -34.89
CA LYS A 367 8.65 -11.38 -35.20
C LYS A 367 9.44 -11.79 -33.95
N ARG A 368 9.89 -10.81 -33.17
CA ARG A 368 10.60 -11.05 -31.90
C ARG A 368 9.74 -11.81 -30.89
N ALA A 369 8.45 -11.50 -30.79
CA ALA A 369 7.52 -12.24 -29.93
C ALA A 369 7.39 -13.72 -30.38
N ALA A 370 7.31 -13.95 -31.70
CA ALA A 370 7.29 -15.30 -32.25
C ALA A 370 8.60 -16.06 -31.97
N GLU A 371 9.76 -15.41 -32.13
CA GLU A 371 11.08 -16.00 -31.82
C GLU A 371 11.25 -16.30 -30.32
N ALA A 372 10.65 -15.50 -29.44
CA ALA A 372 10.58 -15.80 -28.00
C ALA A 372 9.67 -17.00 -27.67
N GLY A 373 8.84 -17.44 -28.63
CA GLY A 373 7.88 -18.53 -28.52
C GLY A 373 6.54 -18.12 -27.89
N ALA A 374 6.07 -16.92 -28.21
CA ALA A 374 4.77 -16.40 -27.76
C ALA A 374 3.59 -17.20 -28.34
N LEU A 375 3.70 -17.69 -29.58
CA LEU A 375 2.64 -18.47 -30.22
C LEU A 375 2.36 -19.77 -29.44
N GLU A 376 3.41 -20.51 -29.11
CA GLU A 376 3.34 -21.74 -28.34
C GLU A 376 2.80 -21.49 -26.94
N ALA A 377 3.25 -20.41 -26.29
CA ALA A 377 2.79 -20.04 -24.96
C ALA A 377 1.29 -19.68 -24.94
N VAL A 378 0.81 -18.89 -25.91
CA VAL A 378 -0.61 -18.52 -26.02
C VAL A 378 -1.48 -19.74 -26.33
N VAL A 379 -1.06 -20.60 -27.26
CA VAL A 379 -1.81 -21.85 -27.57
C VAL A 379 -1.86 -22.77 -26.36
N ALA A 380 -0.76 -22.91 -25.61
CA ALA A 380 -0.74 -23.68 -24.38
C ALA A 380 -1.69 -23.09 -23.32
N ALA A 381 -1.72 -21.77 -23.17
CA ALA A 381 -2.65 -21.09 -22.28
C ALA A 381 -4.11 -21.33 -22.67
N MET A 382 -4.44 -21.23 -23.96
CA MET A 382 -5.79 -21.54 -24.47
C MET A 382 -6.21 -22.97 -24.14
N ARG A 383 -5.31 -23.96 -24.32
CA ARG A 383 -5.59 -25.37 -24.03
C ARG A 383 -5.77 -25.62 -22.53
N ALA A 384 -4.89 -25.04 -21.69
CA ALA A 384 -4.92 -25.23 -20.25
C ALA A 384 -6.18 -24.61 -19.59
N HIS A 385 -6.68 -23.52 -20.15
CA HIS A 385 -7.81 -22.75 -19.58
C HIS A 385 -9.11 -22.89 -20.38
N ALA A 386 -9.16 -23.75 -21.41
CA ALA A 386 -10.37 -24.02 -22.21
C ALA A 386 -11.55 -24.57 -21.39
N ALA A 387 -11.28 -25.24 -20.26
CA ALA A 387 -12.31 -25.79 -19.38
C ALA A 387 -12.86 -24.79 -18.34
N HIS A 388 -12.29 -23.58 -18.25
CA HIS A 388 -12.70 -22.55 -17.29
C HIS A 388 -13.71 -21.55 -17.88
N SER A 389 -14.15 -21.72 -19.13
CA SER A 389 -15.16 -20.89 -19.80
C SER A 389 -16.60 -21.19 -19.35
N GLY A 390 -16.80 -21.37 -18.05
CA GLY A 390 -18.09 -21.70 -17.44
C GLY A 390 -18.43 -20.83 -16.25
N VAL A 391 -18.34 -19.50 -16.39
CA VAL A 391 -19.19 -18.48 -15.73
C VAL A 391 -19.20 -17.23 -16.60
#